data_AF-A0A6M0C309-F1
#
_entry.id   AF-A0A6M0C309-F1
#
_cell.length_a   1.000
_cell.length_b   1.000
_cell.length_c   1.000
_cell.angle_alpha   90.00
_cell.angle_beta   90.00
_cell.angle_gamma   90.00
#
_symmetry.space_group_name_H-M   'P 1'
#
loop_
_entity.id
_entity.type
_entity.pdbx_description
1 polymer ?
#
loop_
_entity_poly.entity_id
_entity_poly.type
_entity_poly.pdbx_seq_one_letter_code
_entity_poly.pdbx_strand_id
1 'polypeptide(L)'
;MISGRFGEEGELIFEIELIAKNGEIIPVDTILDTGFTTGYLAIPTQDIEVLGWEKIRSNIMLSTAQGMAYFDIYEGRMIMDEQEFTIPVHAGDNLPEILIGVLWLDAVRIVIDKGAGILTLEIK
;
A
#
# COMPACT_ATOMS: atom_id res chain seq x y z
N MET A 1 0.33 -7.10 -15.77
CA MET A 1 1.52 -6.44 -15.21
C MET A 1 1.22 -4.96 -15.02
N ILE A 2 1.59 -4.35 -13.88
CA ILE A 2 1.45 -2.90 -13.64
C ILE A 2 2.72 -2.17 -14.07
N SER A 3 2.55 -1.07 -14.81
CA SER A 3 3.61 -0.09 -15.07
C SER A 3 3.57 1.01 -14.02
N GLY A 4 4.67 1.20 -13.31
CA GLY A 4 4.82 2.29 -12.34
C GLY A 4 5.44 3.54 -12.96
N ARG A 5 5.63 4.56 -12.12
CA ARG A 5 6.36 5.78 -12.46
C ARG A 5 7.31 6.19 -11.35
N PHE A 6 8.36 6.92 -11.71
CA PHE A 6 9.26 7.54 -10.75
C PHE A 6 8.72 8.91 -10.32
N GLY A 7 8.64 9.14 -9.01
CA GLY A 7 8.34 10.45 -8.45
C GLY A 7 9.52 11.43 -8.56
N GLU A 8 9.28 12.69 -8.16
CA GLU A 8 10.27 13.77 -8.26
C GLU A 8 11.48 13.55 -7.35
N GLU A 9 11.27 12.96 -6.17
CA GLU A 9 12.34 12.64 -5.22
C GLU A 9 12.87 11.20 -5.40
N GLY A 10 12.37 10.49 -6.41
CA GLY A 10 12.78 9.13 -6.75
C GLY A 10 11.89 8.03 -6.15
N GLU A 11 10.71 8.39 -5.67
CA GLU A 11 9.67 7.48 -5.23
C GLU A 11 9.32 6.48 -6.33
N LEU A 12 9.02 5.25 -5.93
CA LEU A 12 8.58 4.20 -6.84
C LEU A 12 7.08 4.08 -6.71
N ILE A 13 6.35 4.66 -7.66
CA ILE A 13 4.90 4.83 -7.54
C ILE A 13 4.19 3.82 -8.43
N PHE A 14 3.21 3.13 -7.86
CA PHE A 14 2.31 2.22 -8.57
C PHE A 14 0.86 2.61 -8.30
N GLU A 15 0.06 2.66 -9.35
CA GLU A 15 -1.39 2.75 -9.22
C GLU A 15 -1.94 1.35 -8.94
N ILE A 16 -2.73 1.23 -7.87
CA ILE A 16 -3.52 0.03 -7.53
C ILE A 16 -4.98 0.44 -7.38
N GLU A 17 -5.87 -0.53 -7.26
CA GLU A 17 -7.28 -0.24 -7.02
C GLU A 17 -7.69 -0.76 -5.63
N LEU A 18 -8.33 0.08 -4.83
CA LEU A 18 -8.92 -0.32 -3.55
C LEU A 18 -10.40 -0.67 -3.76
N ILE A 19 -10.88 -1.71 -3.11
CA ILE A 19 -12.30 -2.10 -3.16
C ILE A 19 -12.95 -1.72 -1.83
N ALA A 20 -13.80 -0.69 -1.83
CA ALA A 20 -14.58 -0.29 -0.67
C ALA A 20 -15.62 -1.36 -0.29
N LYS A 21 -16.14 -1.31 0.94
CA LYS A 21 -17.13 -2.27 1.45
C LYS A 21 -18.43 -2.31 0.62
N ASN A 22 -18.79 -1.19 -0.01
CA ASN A 22 -19.93 -1.08 -0.90
C ASN A 22 -19.67 -1.66 -2.31
N GLY A 23 -18.45 -2.14 -2.59
CA GLY A 23 -18.03 -2.67 -3.90
C GLY A 23 -17.50 -1.62 -4.87
N GLU A 24 -17.40 -0.35 -4.47
CA GLU A 24 -16.79 0.70 -5.27
C GLU A 24 -15.29 0.46 -5.42
N ILE A 25 -14.77 0.67 -6.64
CA ILE A 25 -13.36 0.51 -6.99
C ILE A 25 -12.75 1.90 -7.08
N ILE A 26 -11.72 2.15 -6.27
CA ILE A 26 -11.08 3.45 -6.11
C ILE A 26 -9.61 3.30 -6.52
N PRO A 27 -9.19 3.81 -7.69
CA PRO A 27 -7.78 3.82 -8.07
C PRO A 27 -7.01 4.79 -7.18
N VAL A 28 -5.86 4.36 -6.67
CA VAL A 28 -4.98 5.16 -5.82
C VAL A 28 -3.52 4.95 -6.19
N ASP A 29 -2.75 6.01 -6.02
CA ASP A 29 -1.30 5.93 -6.10
C ASP A 29 -0.70 5.42 -4.79
N THR A 30 0.30 4.56 -4.91
CA THR A 30 1.02 3.99 -3.77
C THR A 30 2.51 4.10 -3.96
N ILE A 31 3.22 4.38 -2.87
CA ILE A 31 4.69 4.43 -2.86
C ILE A 31 5.21 3.10 -2.32
N LEU A 32 6.12 2.44 -3.04
CA LEU A 32 6.86 1.30 -2.50
C LEU A 32 7.81 1.77 -1.40
N ASP A 33 7.50 1.40 -0.17
CA ASP A 33 8.32 1.68 1.00
C ASP A 33 9.03 0.40 1.47
N THR A 34 10.32 0.29 1.13
CA THR A 34 11.14 -0.84 1.57
C THR A 34 11.43 -0.85 3.08
N GLY A 35 11.24 0.28 3.76
CA GLY A 35 11.32 0.41 5.21
C GLY A 35 10.07 -0.09 5.93
N PHE A 36 8.94 -0.19 5.22
CA PHE A 36 7.71 -0.76 5.77
C PHE A 36 7.74 -2.29 5.74
N THR A 37 8.36 -2.86 6.77
CA THR A 37 8.72 -4.29 6.84
C THR A 37 7.64 -5.20 7.44
N THR A 38 6.63 -4.63 8.09
CA THR A 38 5.66 -5.40 8.90
C THR A 38 4.28 -5.52 8.27
N GLY A 39 4.05 -4.94 7.10
CA GLY A 39 2.72 -4.92 6.47
C GLY A 39 2.74 -4.92 4.95
N TYR A 40 1.55 -5.14 4.38
CA TYR A 40 1.31 -5.13 2.94
C TYR A 40 0.96 -3.74 2.43
N LEU A 41 0.11 -3.02 3.16
CA LEU A 41 -0.39 -1.72 2.79
C LEU A 41 -0.55 -0.84 4.04
N ALA A 42 -0.20 0.44 3.93
CA ALA A 42 -0.45 1.44 4.95
C ALA A 42 -1.22 2.61 4.32
N ILE A 43 -2.32 3.03 4.94
CA ILE A 43 -3.25 4.04 4.42
C ILE A 43 -3.53 5.11 5.49
N PRO A 44 -3.71 6.39 5.11
CA PRO A 44 -4.17 7.42 6.04
C PRO A 44 -5.52 7.07 6.68
N THR A 45 -5.68 7.25 7.99
CA THR A 45 -6.94 6.90 8.69
C THR A 45 -8.18 7.57 8.07
N GLN A 46 -8.05 8.79 7.56
CA GLN A 46 -9.12 9.52 6.90
C GLN A 46 -9.72 8.78 5.68
N ASP A 47 -8.91 8.01 4.96
CA ASP A 47 -9.35 7.30 3.75
C ASP A 47 -10.13 6.03 4.12
N ILE A 48 -9.86 5.46 5.30
CA ILE A 48 -10.56 4.27 5.80
C ILE A 48 -12.05 4.53 6.01
N GLU A 49 -12.44 5.75 6.40
CA GLU A 49 -13.85 6.11 6.58
C GLU A 49 -14.65 5.97 5.27
N VAL A 50 -14.03 6.35 4.15
CA VAL A 50 -14.63 6.23 2.81
C VAL A 50 -14.69 4.76 2.36
N LEU A 51 -13.62 4.00 2.64
CA LEU A 51 -13.52 2.58 2.27
C LEU A 51 -14.50 1.69 3.06
N GLY A 52 -14.83 2.09 4.29
CA GLY A 52 -15.76 1.37 5.15
C GLY A 52 -15.29 -0.03 5.56
N TRP A 53 -13.98 -0.30 5.51
CA TRP A 53 -13.40 -1.59 5.85
C TRP A 53 -13.58 -1.96 7.33
N GLU A 54 -13.57 -3.26 7.62
CA GLU A 54 -13.76 -3.77 8.97
C GLU A 54 -12.46 -3.73 9.76
N LYS A 55 -12.50 -3.15 10.96
CA LYS A 55 -11.35 -3.09 11.86
C LYS A 55 -11.10 -4.46 12.47
N ILE A 56 -9.90 -5.00 12.29
CA ILE A 56 -9.46 -6.28 12.86
C ILE A 56 -8.81 -6.06 14.22
N ARG A 57 -7.92 -5.06 14.34
CA ARG A 57 -7.14 -4.77 15.56
C ARG A 57 -6.90 -3.28 15.73
N SER A 58 -6.60 -2.87 16.97
CA SER A 58 -6.26 -1.49 17.28
C SER A 58 -4.94 -1.35 18.04
N ASN A 59 -4.38 -0.14 18.01
CA ASN A 59 -3.22 0.27 18.81
C ASN A 59 -1.96 -0.59 18.59
N ILE A 60 -1.70 -0.94 17.33
CA ILE A 60 -0.48 -1.62 16.92
C ILE A 60 0.64 -0.60 16.88
N MET A 61 1.63 -0.76 17.76
CA MET A 61 2.76 0.15 17.85
C MET A 61 3.85 -0.27 16.86
N LEU A 62 4.20 0.62 15.92
CA LEU A 62 5.28 0.43 14.95
C LEU A 62 6.38 1.48 15.15
N SER A 63 7.62 1.11 14.84
CA SER A 63 8.72 2.05 14.73
C SER A 63 8.73 2.66 13.33
N THR A 64 8.67 3.98 13.25
CA THR A 64 8.70 4.76 12.01
C THR A 64 9.94 5.66 12.00
N ALA A 65 10.19 6.32 10.86
CA ALA A 65 11.25 7.33 10.78
C ALA A 65 11.05 8.52 11.75
N GLN A 66 9.81 8.78 12.19
CA GLN A 66 9.47 9.83 13.15
C GLN A 66 9.43 9.33 14.60
N GLY A 67 9.85 8.08 14.85
CA GLY A 67 9.74 7.43 16.15
C GLY A 67 8.57 6.45 16.22
N MET A 68 8.07 6.18 17.42
CA MET A 68 6.98 5.22 17.62
C MET A 68 5.63 5.83 17.24
N ALA A 69 4.84 5.09 16.46
CA ALA A 69 3.49 5.48 16.07
C ALA A 69 2.51 4.32 16.25
N TYR A 70 1.23 4.65 16.45
CA TYR A 70 0.17 3.67 16.58
C TYR A 70 -0.63 3.58 15.29
N PHE A 71 -0.99 2.35 14.95
CA PHE A 71 -1.80 2.01 13.80
C PHE A 71 -2.96 1.12 14.22
N ASP A 72 -4.08 1.28 13.55
CA ASP A 72 -5.15 0.28 13.54
C ASP A 72 -4.96 -0.66 12.35
N ILE A 73 -5.44 -1.89 12.45
CA ILE A 73 -5.42 -2.86 11.35
C ILE A 73 -6.85 -3.10 10.88
N TYR A 74 -7.05 -2.99 9.56
CA TYR A 74 -8.31 -3.24 8.88
C TYR A 74 -8.18 -4.41 7.89
N GLU A 75 -9.30 -5.06 7.59
CA GLU A 75 -9.42 -6.02 6.50
C GLU A 75 -9.62 -5.26 5.20
N GLY A 76 -8.54 -5.02 4.46
CA GLY A 76 -8.59 -4.31 3.19
C GLY A 76 -8.79 -5.25 2.02
N ARG A 77 -9.46 -4.75 0.98
CA ARG A 77 -9.59 -5.41 -0.32
C ARG A 77 -8.99 -4.54 -1.39
N MET A 78 -8.19 -5.12 -2.27
CA MET A 78 -7.55 -4.40 -3.36
C MET A 78 -7.39 -5.26 -4.60
N ILE A 79 -7.24 -4.61 -5.74
CA ILE A 79 -6.83 -5.21 -7.00
C ILE A 79 -5.42 -4.73 -7.30
N MET A 80 -4.54 -5.69 -7.52
CA MET A 80 -3.19 -5.43 -8.00
C MET A 80 -2.88 -6.44 -9.08
N ASP A 81 -2.44 -5.93 -10.22
CA ASP A 81 -2.15 -6.73 -11.40
C ASP A 81 -3.35 -7.58 -11.87
N GLU A 82 -4.53 -6.96 -11.93
CA GLU A 82 -5.81 -7.59 -12.28
C GLU A 82 -6.27 -8.71 -11.32
N GLN A 83 -5.55 -8.93 -10.22
CA GLN A 83 -5.89 -9.92 -9.20
C GLN A 83 -6.40 -9.25 -7.92
N GLU A 84 -7.50 -9.78 -7.39
CA GLU A 84 -8.07 -9.33 -6.12
C GLU A 84 -7.41 -10.01 -4.92
N PHE A 85 -7.15 -9.21 -3.88
CA PHE A 85 -6.58 -9.65 -2.61
C PHE A 85 -7.36 -9.10 -1.42
N THR A 86 -7.46 -9.92 -0.38
CA THR A 86 -7.87 -9.49 0.97
C THR A 86 -6.64 -9.53 1.88
N ILE A 87 -6.25 -8.40 2.45
CA ILE A 87 -4.99 -8.24 3.21
C ILE A 87 -5.21 -7.45 4.50
N PRO A 88 -4.35 -7.62 5.52
CA PRO A 88 -4.30 -6.69 6.65
C PRO A 88 -3.69 -5.36 6.20
N VAL A 89 -4.43 -4.27 6.41
CA VAL A 89 -4.00 -2.90 6.09
C VAL A 89 -3.76 -2.12 7.37
N HIS A 90 -2.63 -1.43 7.46
CA HIS A 90 -2.32 -0.54 8.58
C HIS A 90 -2.90 0.84 8.30
N ALA A 91 -3.66 1.39 9.24
CA ALA A 91 -4.20 2.74 9.16
C ALA A 91 -3.59 3.62 10.25
N GLY A 92 -3.09 4.79 9.87
CA GLY A 92 -2.44 5.71 10.81
C GLY A 92 -2.64 7.18 10.44
N ASP A 93 -2.62 8.04 11.46
CA ASP A 93 -2.97 9.46 11.33
C ASP A 93 -1.85 10.32 10.72
N ASN A 94 -0.61 9.83 10.73
CA ASN A 94 0.59 10.55 10.26
C ASN A 94 1.14 9.97 8.94
N LEU A 95 0.30 9.34 8.13
CA LEU A 95 0.66 8.87 6.80
C LEU A 95 0.24 9.94 5.77
N PRO A 96 1.19 10.59 5.08
CA PRO A 96 0.84 11.55 4.03
C PRO A 96 0.43 10.86 2.72
N GLU A 97 0.91 9.63 2.50
CA GLU A 97 0.76 8.87 1.26
C GLU A 97 0.37 7.42 1.59
N ILE A 98 -0.24 6.74 0.63
CA ILE A 98 -0.49 5.30 0.73
C ILE A 98 0.81 4.55 0.41
N LEU A 99 1.20 3.63 1.28
CA LEU A 99 2.45 2.88 1.16
C LEU A 99 2.17 1.42 0.85
N ILE A 100 2.89 0.85 -0.11
CA ILE A 100 2.97 -0.60 -0.33
C ILE A 100 4.25 -1.14 0.33
N GLY A 101 4.08 -2.14 1.20
CA GLY A 101 5.16 -2.68 2.03
C GLY A 101 5.83 -3.90 1.42
N VAL A 102 6.98 -4.28 2.00
CA VAL A 102 7.84 -5.35 1.44
C VAL A 102 7.25 -6.75 1.55
N LEU A 103 6.21 -6.98 2.35
CA LEU A 103 5.56 -8.29 2.43
C LEU A 103 5.00 -8.75 1.07
N TRP A 104 4.73 -7.81 0.15
CA TRP A 104 4.37 -8.15 -1.22
C TRP A 104 5.48 -8.85 -2.00
N LEU A 105 6.76 -8.62 -1.69
CA LEU A 105 7.89 -9.13 -2.47
C LEU A 105 7.97 -10.66 -2.54
N ASP A 106 7.30 -11.35 -1.61
CA ASP A 106 7.15 -12.81 -1.64
C ASP A 106 6.25 -13.24 -2.82
N ALA A 107 5.21 -12.48 -3.12
CA ALA A 107 4.21 -12.76 -4.16
C ALA A 107 4.42 -11.97 -5.47
N VAL A 108 5.16 -10.86 -5.45
CA VAL A 108 5.40 -10.02 -6.62
C VAL A 108 6.83 -10.12 -7.12
N ARG A 109 7.01 -9.84 -8.41
CA ARG A 109 8.29 -9.44 -8.99
C ARG A 109 8.23 -7.94 -9.30
N ILE A 110 9.24 -7.22 -8.83
CA ILE A 110 9.44 -5.80 -9.15
C ILE A 110 10.71 -5.67 -9.98
N VAL A 111 10.64 -4.91 -11.08
CA VAL A 111 11.80 -4.54 -11.90
C VAL A 111 11.95 -3.03 -11.85
N ILE A 112 13.14 -2.57 -11.46
CA ILE A 112 13.49 -1.16 -11.33
C ILE A 112 14.76 -0.92 -12.14
N ASP A 113 14.65 -0.12 -13.19
CA ASP A 113 15.77 0.44 -13.94
C ASP A 113 15.47 1.89 -14.28
N LYS A 114 15.92 2.80 -13.41
CA LYS A 114 15.71 4.24 -13.58
C LYS A 114 16.44 4.80 -14.81
N GLY A 115 17.58 4.21 -15.19
CA GLY A 115 18.34 4.64 -16.38
C GLY A 115 17.61 4.32 -17.68
N ALA A 116 16.89 3.19 -17.71
CA ALA A 116 16.03 2.78 -18.81
C ALA A 116 14.57 3.26 -18.69
N GLY A 117 14.19 3.90 -17.57
CA GLY A 117 12.81 4.32 -17.30
C GLY A 117 11.86 3.15 -17.03
N ILE A 118 12.36 2.01 -16.59
CA ILE A 118 11.56 0.80 -16.33
C ILE A 118 11.21 0.78 -14.84
N LEU A 119 9.91 0.77 -14.55
CA LEU A 119 9.38 0.44 -13.24
C LEU A 119 8.15 -0.44 -13.45
N THR A 120 8.23 -1.72 -13.09
CA THR A 120 7.12 -2.65 -13.27
C THR A 120 6.92 -3.53 -12.05
N LEU A 121 5.67 -3.89 -11.80
CA LEU A 121 5.25 -4.86 -10.79
C LEU A 121 4.38 -5.92 -11.46
N GLU A 122 4.68 -7.19 -11.24
CA GLU A 122 3.86 -8.33 -11.70
C GLU A 122 3.69 -9.36 -10.57
N ILE A 123 2.51 -9.96 -10.49
CA ILE A 123 2.25 -11.09 -9.59
C ILE A 123 2.90 -12.36 -10.17
N LYS A 124 3.47 -13.21 -9.30
CA LYS A 124 4.12 -14.47 -9.66
C LYS A 124 3.16 -15.61 -9.96
#